data_AF-G5E5I6-F1
#
_entry.id   AF-G5E5I6-F1
#
_cell.length_a   1.000
_cell.length_b   1.000
_cell.length_c   1.000
_cell.angle_alpha   90.00
_cell.angle_beta   90.00
_cell.angle_gamma   90.00
#
_symmetry.space_group_name_H-M   'P 1'
#
loop_
_entity.id
_entity.type
_entity.pdbx_description
1 polymer ?
#
loop_
_entity_poly.entity_id
_entity_poly.type
_entity_poly.pdbx_seq_one_letter_code
_entity_poly.pdbx_strand_id
1 'polypeptide(L)'
;MTRAGALLLLCTALLLIGVSPYLSCDDICPALRDTVDLFLSGSHEAYIEQVEKYNQNSDVLETADTLKSCVDEKLTPEDKQDTLSALVGQIYSSSLC
;
A
#
# COMPACT_ATOMS: atom_id res chain seq x y z
N MET A 1 -2.62 -48.84 -1.25
CA MET A 1 -2.60 -47.55 -0.52
C MET A 1 -3.63 -47.63 0.59
N THR A 2 -3.24 -47.40 1.85
CA THR A 2 -4.19 -47.45 2.97
C THR A 2 -5.11 -46.22 2.94
N ARG A 3 -6.35 -46.36 3.43
CA ARG A 3 -7.34 -45.25 3.50
C ARG A 3 -6.77 -44.01 4.20
N ALA A 4 -5.91 -44.22 5.20
CA ALA A 4 -5.18 -43.17 5.91
C ALA A 4 -4.15 -42.46 5.02
N GLY A 5 -3.42 -43.19 4.16
CA GLY A 5 -2.47 -42.61 3.22
C GLY A 5 -3.14 -41.73 2.15
N ALA A 6 -4.32 -42.14 1.67
CA ALA A 6 -5.10 -41.34 0.73
C ALA A 6 -5.64 -40.05 1.36
N LEU A 7 -6.07 -40.11 2.63
CA LEU A 7 -6.52 -38.93 3.40
C LEU A 7 -5.38 -37.94 3.68
N LEU A 8 -4.19 -38.45 4.01
CA LEU A 8 -2.99 -37.63 4.19
C LEU A 8 -2.59 -36.92 2.90
N LEU A 9 -2.60 -37.64 1.77
CA LEU A 9 -2.29 -37.06 0.45
C LEU A 9 -3.33 -36.00 0.02
N LEU A 10 -4.60 -36.21 0.32
CA LEU A 10 -5.66 -35.23 0.08
C LEU A 10 -5.53 -33.98 0.97
N CYS A 11 -5.16 -34.13 2.25
CA CYS A 11 -4.89 -33.00 3.14
C CYS A 11 -3.68 -32.19 2.66
N THR A 12 -2.59 -32.85 2.26
CA THR A 12 -1.43 -32.16 1.68
C THR A 12 -1.75 -31.48 0.36
N ALA A 13 -2.58 -32.10 -0.49
CA ALA A 13 -3.03 -31.47 -1.73
C ALA A 13 -3.90 -30.24 -1.43
N LEU A 14 -4.82 -30.29 -0.46
CA LEU A 14 -5.63 -29.13 -0.06
C LEU A 14 -4.78 -27.99 0.51
N LEU A 15 -3.69 -28.28 1.23
CA LEU A 15 -2.72 -27.28 1.70
C LEU A 15 -1.86 -26.68 0.58
N LEU A 16 -1.71 -27.38 -0.55
CA LEU A 16 -0.97 -26.88 -1.72
C LEU A 16 -1.88 -26.13 -2.71
N ILE A 17 -3.19 -26.37 -2.66
CA ILE A 17 -4.19 -25.74 -3.56
C ILE A 17 -4.92 -24.58 -2.87
N GLY A 18 -5.03 -24.62 -1.54
CA GLY A 18 -5.55 -23.53 -0.72
C GLY A 18 -4.40 -22.72 -0.15
N VAL A 19 -4.36 -21.43 -0.49
CA VAL A 19 -3.43 -20.40 0.02
C VAL A 19 -1.94 -20.67 -0.25
N SER A 20 -1.44 -20.14 -1.38
CA SER A 20 -0.13 -19.48 -1.32
C SER A 20 -0.24 -18.39 -0.24
N PRO A 21 0.52 -18.45 0.87
CA PRO A 21 0.50 -17.41 1.91
C PRO A 21 1.35 -16.20 1.51
N TYR A 22 1.90 -16.18 0.30
CA TYR A 22 2.72 -15.09 -0.17
C TYR A 22 1.80 -14.06 -0.81
N LEU A 23 1.59 -12.98 -0.05
CA LEU A 23 1.28 -11.64 -0.53
C LEU A 23 -0.20 -11.26 -0.61
N SER A 24 -0.84 -11.16 0.55
CA SER A 24 -1.88 -10.14 0.77
C SER A 24 -1.17 -8.86 1.25
N CYS A 25 -1.48 -7.68 0.70
CA CYS A 25 -0.84 -6.43 1.14
C CYS A 25 -1.31 -5.90 2.50
N ASP A 26 -1.79 -6.78 3.38
CA ASP A 26 -1.79 -6.52 4.82
C ASP A 26 -0.38 -6.10 5.31
N ASP A 27 0.68 -6.45 4.56
CA ASP A 27 2.08 -6.12 4.81
C ASP A 27 2.62 -4.89 4.05
N ILE A 28 1.78 -4.06 3.39
CA ILE A 28 2.33 -2.82 2.81
C ILE A 28 2.99 -2.01 3.93
N CYS A 29 4.25 -1.60 3.71
CA CYS A 29 5.04 -0.93 4.72
C CYS A 29 4.25 0.27 5.28
N PRO A 30 3.96 0.31 6.59
CA PRO A 30 3.13 1.38 7.17
C PRO A 30 3.68 2.77 6.85
N ALA A 31 5.01 2.92 6.85
CA ALA A 31 5.68 4.16 6.45
C ALA A 31 5.34 4.61 5.02
N LEU A 32 5.22 3.67 4.07
CA LEU A 32 4.83 3.98 2.70
C LEU A 32 3.36 4.40 2.65
N ARG A 33 2.48 3.63 3.28
CA ARG A 33 1.04 3.94 3.35
C ARG A 33 0.79 5.32 3.93
N ASP A 34 1.39 5.59 5.10
CA ASP A 34 1.22 6.87 5.80
C ASP A 34 1.77 8.04 4.97
N THR A 35 2.85 7.83 4.20
CA THR A 35 3.41 8.85 3.29
C THR A 35 2.47 9.13 2.12
N VAL A 36 1.86 8.10 1.52
CA VAL A 36 0.88 8.25 0.44
C VAL A 36 -0.40 8.92 0.93
N ASP A 37 -0.88 8.55 2.12
CA ASP A 37 -2.06 9.16 2.74
C ASP A 37 -1.83 10.66 3.01
N LEU A 38 -0.67 11.02 3.55
CA LEU A 38 -0.27 12.42 3.76
C LEU A 38 -0.10 13.19 2.44
N PHE A 39 0.44 12.54 1.41
CA PHE A 39 0.58 13.16 0.08
C PHE A 39 -0.79 13.55 -0.50
N LEU A 40 -1.77 12.66 -0.41
CA LEU A 40 -3.10 12.89 -1.00
C LEU A 40 -4.00 13.77 -0.13
N SER A 41 -4.04 13.51 1.18
CA SER A 41 -5.04 14.09 2.09
C SER A 41 -4.48 14.90 3.25
N GLY A 42 -3.19 14.74 3.57
CA GLY A 42 -2.52 15.51 4.60
C GLY A 42 -2.31 16.97 4.19
N SER A 43 -2.06 17.82 5.18
CA SER A 43 -1.55 19.17 4.94
C SER A 43 -0.19 19.10 4.25
N HIS A 44 0.11 20.11 3.43
CA HIS A 44 1.42 20.29 2.79
C HIS A 44 2.59 20.09 3.77
N GLU A 45 2.57 20.81 4.89
CA GLU A 45 3.61 20.78 5.93
C GLU A 45 3.82 19.36 6.50
N ALA A 46 2.75 18.70 6.92
CA ALA A 46 2.83 17.32 7.46
C ALA A 46 3.40 16.30 6.46
N TYR A 47 3.12 16.46 5.16
CA TYR A 47 3.73 15.62 4.13
C TYR A 47 5.24 15.87 4.01
N ILE A 48 5.68 17.13 3.98
CA ILE A 48 7.10 17.48 3.90
C ILE A 48 7.86 16.99 5.14
N GLU A 49 7.32 17.21 6.34
CA GLU A 49 7.89 16.68 7.58
C GLU A 49 7.99 15.15 7.56
N GLN A 50 7.03 14.46 6.93
CA GLN A 50 7.10 13.01 6.79
C GLN A 50 8.22 12.58 5.84
N VAL A 51 8.39 13.24 4.70
CA VAL A 51 9.48 12.93 3.75
C VAL A 51 10.85 13.19 4.37
N GLU A 52 10.99 14.29 5.10
CA GLU A 52 12.25 14.70 5.74
C GLU A 52 12.78 13.66 6.74
N LYS A 53 11.90 12.90 7.41
CA LYS A 53 12.29 11.79 8.30
C LYS A 53 13.10 10.71 7.60
N TYR A 54 12.89 10.51 6.29
CA TYR A 54 13.56 9.47 5.52
C TYR A 54 14.71 10.01 4.67
N ASN A 55 14.60 11.26 4.23
CA ASN A 55 15.63 11.88 3.39
C ASN A 55 15.69 13.40 3.58
N GLN A 56 16.83 13.87 4.06
CA GLN A 56 17.11 15.30 4.29
C GLN A 56 17.84 15.97 3.12
N ASN A 57 18.00 15.28 1.98
CA ASN A 57 18.58 15.88 0.78
C ASN A 57 17.64 17.00 0.26
N SER A 58 18.19 18.19 0.07
CA SER A 58 17.44 19.39 -0.35
C SER A 58 16.68 19.19 -1.65
N ASP A 59 17.26 18.49 -2.63
CA ASP A 59 16.66 18.31 -3.95
C ASP A 59 15.45 17.36 -3.86
N VAL A 60 15.49 16.40 -2.93
CA VAL A 60 14.37 15.51 -2.64
C VAL A 60 13.23 16.27 -1.96
N LEU A 61 13.54 17.16 -1.02
CA LEU A 61 12.54 17.99 -0.34
C LEU A 61 11.91 19.02 -1.28
N GLU A 62 12.69 19.65 -2.17
CA GLU A 62 12.18 20.56 -3.20
C GLU A 62 11.26 19.82 -4.19
N THR A 63 11.63 18.60 -4.57
CA THR A 63 10.78 17.76 -5.42
C THR A 63 9.47 17.40 -4.72
N ALA A 64 9.54 17.00 -3.44
CA ALA A 64 8.35 16.68 -2.65
C ALA A 64 7.43 17.88 -2.51
N ASP A 65 7.97 19.06 -2.23
CA ASP A 65 7.24 20.34 -2.15
C ASP A 65 6.52 20.68 -3.46
N THR A 66 7.23 20.54 -4.58
CA THR A 66 6.68 20.80 -5.91
C THR A 66 5.52 19.84 -6.24
N LEU A 67 5.70 18.55 -5.98
CA LEU A 67 4.66 17.54 -6.27
C LEU A 67 3.45 17.70 -5.35
N LYS A 68 3.67 18.00 -4.08
CA LYS A 68 2.58 18.20 -3.11
C LYS A 68 1.76 19.44 -3.46
N SER A 69 2.42 20.56 -3.78
CA SER A 69 1.76 21.77 -4.27
C SER A 69 0.86 21.48 -5.47
N CYS A 70 1.37 20.70 -6.43
CA CYS A 70 0.62 20.34 -7.63
C CYS A 70 -0.63 19.50 -7.29
N VAL A 71 -0.48 18.48 -6.46
CA VAL A 71 -1.61 17.62 -6.06
C VAL A 71 -2.66 18.40 -5.26
N ASP A 72 -2.23 19.32 -4.39
CA ASP A 72 -3.15 20.16 -3.62
C ASP A 72 -3.89 21.20 -4.46
N GLU A 73 -3.26 21.72 -5.51
CA GLU A 73 -3.90 22.65 -6.43
C GLU A 73 -4.83 21.93 -7.44
N LYS A 74 -4.43 20.75 -7.93
CA LYS A 74 -5.11 20.10 -9.06
C LYS A 74 -6.18 19.09 -8.67
N LEU A 75 -6.02 18.39 -7.55
CA LEU A 75 -7.00 17.38 -7.16
C LEU A 75 -8.06 17.99 -6.26
N THR A 76 -9.32 17.80 -6.64
CA THR A 76 -10.44 18.15 -5.78
C THR A 76 -10.49 17.23 -4.56
N PRO A 77 -11.24 17.61 -3.50
CA PRO A 77 -11.46 16.71 -2.37
C PRO A 77 -12.07 15.35 -2.76
N GLU A 78 -12.93 15.33 -3.79
CA GLU A 78 -13.54 14.12 -4.33
C GLU A 78 -12.48 13.24 -5.03
N ASP A 79 -11.66 13.82 -5.90
CA ASP A 79 -10.56 13.08 -6.57
C ASP A 79 -9.61 12.43 -5.55
N LYS A 80 -9.29 13.16 -4.47
CA LYS A 80 -8.43 12.66 -3.39
C LYS A 80 -9.08 11.48 -2.65
N GLN A 81 -10.37 11.60 -2.31
CA GLN A 81 -11.11 10.54 -1.63
C GLN A 81 -11.28 9.30 -2.51
N ASP A 82 -11.57 9.48 -3.80
CA ASP A 82 -11.72 8.39 -4.76
C ASP A 82 -10.39 7.67 -4.97
N THR A 83 -9.28 8.43 -5.06
CA THR A 83 -7.93 7.86 -5.18
C THR A 83 -7.57 7.04 -3.94
N LEU A 84 -7.82 7.55 -2.74
CA LEU A 84 -7.60 6.80 -1.49
C LEU A 84 -8.46 5.54 -1.42
N SER A 85 -9.72 5.64 -1.82
CA SER A 85 -10.64 4.49 -1.82
C SER A 85 -10.18 3.41 -2.81
N ALA A 86 -9.66 3.81 -3.98
CA ALA A 86 -9.07 2.89 -4.95
C ALA A 86 -7.77 2.27 -4.43
N LEU A 87 -6.90 3.05 -3.77
CA LEU A 87 -5.67 2.53 -3.16
C LEU A 87 -5.98 1.43 -2.13
N VAL A 88 -6.89 1.69 -1.18
CA VAL A 88 -7.25 0.72 -0.15
C VAL A 88 -8.01 -0.46 -0.73
N GLY A 89 -9.06 -0.19 -1.49
CA GLY A 89 -10.01 -1.20 -1.95
C GLY A 89 -9.52 -2.05 -3.12
N GLN A 90 -8.58 -1.55 -3.92
CA GLN A 90 -8.10 -2.25 -5.12
C GLN A 90 -6.62 -2.57 -5.08
N ILE A 91 -5.76 -1.68 -4.57
CA ILE A 91 -4.31 -1.92 -4.58
C ILE A 91 -3.90 -2.71 -3.33
N TYR A 92 -4.12 -2.17 -2.13
CA TYR A 92 -3.67 -2.79 -0.88
C TYR A 92 -4.43 -4.08 -0.54
N SER A 93 -5.66 -4.22 -1.05
CA SER A 93 -6.45 -5.45 -0.88
C SER A 93 -6.24 -6.48 -2.00
N SER A 94 -5.38 -6.18 -2.99
CA SER A 94 -5.12 -7.08 -4.12
C SER A 94 -4.28 -8.28 -3.69
N SER A 95 -4.53 -9.44 -4.30
CA SER A 95 -3.64 -10.61 -4.20
C SER A 95 -2.33 -10.47 -5.00
N LEU A 96 -2.11 -9.31 -5.65
CA LEU A 96 -0.95 -9.05 -6.50
C LEU A 96 0.09 -8.10 -5.88
N CYS A 97 -0.15 -7.45 -4.74
CA CYS A 97 0.61 -6.24 -4.37
C CYS A 97 1.80 -6.41 -3.39
#